data_AF-A0A946BGW0-F1
#
_entry.id   AF-A0A946BGW0-F1
#
_cell.length_a   1.000
_cell.length_b   1.000
_cell.length_c   1.000
_cell.angle_alpha   90.00
_cell.angle_beta   90.00
_cell.angle_gamma   90.00
#
_symmetry.space_group_name_H-M   'P 1'
#
loop_
_entity.id
_entity.type
_entity.pdbx_description
1 polymer ?
#
loop_
_entity_poly.entity_id
_entity_poly.type
_entity_poly.pdbx_seq_one_letter_code
_entity_poly.pdbx_strand_id
1 'polypeptide(L)'
;MQKTYITAQELLESSFKLAHKIYIDGFCPQFIVGIWRGGTPIGIAVQEYFEYKGISTDHISVRTSSYYGINKQSKKVRVHGLHYLIENANSGGGLLIVD
;
A
#
# COMPACT_ATOMS: atom_id res chain seq x y z
N MET A 1 8.00 26.37 -10.67
CA MET A 1 7.82 24.91 -10.52
C MET A 1 6.46 24.55 -11.08
N GLN A 2 6.39 23.75 -12.14
CA GLN A 2 5.13 23.28 -12.71
C GLN A 2 4.56 22.21 -11.78
N LYS A 3 3.33 22.42 -11.27
CA LYS A 3 2.63 21.44 -10.43
C LYS A 3 1.65 20.68 -11.30
N THR A 4 1.68 19.36 -11.23
CA THR A 4 0.66 18.49 -11.82
C THR A 4 -0.27 18.05 -10.71
N TYR A 5 -1.56 18.29 -10.89
CA TYR A 5 -2.61 17.87 -9.98
C TYR A 5 -3.32 16.68 -10.61
N ILE A 6 -3.61 15.67 -9.79
CA ILE A 6 -4.41 14.52 -10.19
C ILE A 6 -5.77 14.61 -9.51
N THR A 7 -6.80 14.18 -10.22
CA THR A 7 -8.14 13.99 -9.69
C THR A 7 -8.22 12.69 -8.88
N ALA A 8 -9.25 12.57 -8.04
CA ALA A 8 -9.52 11.33 -7.32
C ALA A 8 -9.75 10.14 -8.27
N GLN A 9 -10.41 10.39 -9.41
CA GLN A 9 -10.66 9.38 -10.43
C GLN A 9 -9.36 8.89 -11.09
N GLU A 10 -8.46 9.80 -11.46
CA GLU A 10 -7.15 9.41 -12.04
C GLU A 10 -6.31 8.60 -11.06
N LEU A 11 -6.36 8.94 -9.76
CA LEU A 11 -5.68 8.16 -8.71
C LEU A 11 -6.26 6.74 -8.63
N LEU A 12 -7.59 6.60 -8.61
CA LEU A 12 -8.26 5.32 -8.54
C LEU A 12 -7.95 4.44 -9.76
N GLU A 13 -8.10 4.98 -10.97
CA GLU A 13 -7.80 4.27 -12.22
C GLU A 13 -6.33 3.85 -12.31
N SER A 14 -5.42 4.72 -11.87
CA SER A 14 -3.98 4.40 -11.85
C SER A 14 -3.68 3.29 -10.84
N SER A 15 -4.39 3.25 -9.72
CA SER A 15 -4.26 2.20 -8.71
C SER A 15 -4.73 0.83 -9.25
N PHE A 16 -5.85 0.78 -9.96
CA PHE A 16 -6.30 -0.44 -10.64
C PHE A 16 -5.36 -0.87 -11.77
N LYS A 17 -4.80 0.08 -12.54
CA LYS A 17 -3.78 -0.22 -13.55
C LYS A 17 -2.52 -0.81 -12.92
N LEU A 18 -2.11 -0.32 -11.74
CA LEU A 18 -1.01 -0.90 -10.98
C LEU A 18 -1.34 -2.33 -10.53
N ALA A 19 -2.53 -2.56 -9.97
CA ALA A 19 -2.98 -3.89 -9.56
C ALA A 19 -2.97 -4.89 -10.71
N HIS A 20 -3.47 -4.49 -11.88
CA HIS A 20 -3.43 -5.30 -13.10
C HIS A 20 -1.99 -5.67 -13.50
N LYS A 21 -1.05 -4.71 -13.44
CA LYS A 21 0.37 -4.96 -13.74
C LYS A 21 0.98 -5.99 -12.78
N ILE A 22 0.69 -5.90 -11.49
CA ILE A 22 1.18 -6.85 -10.49
C ILE A 22 0.61 -8.25 -10.77
N TYR A 23 -0.69 -8.33 -11.08
CA TYR A 23 -1.36 -9.59 -11.39
C TYR A 23 -0.78 -10.29 -12.62
N ILE A 24 -0.55 -9.57 -13.72
CA ILE A 24 0.00 -10.17 -14.95
C ILE A 24 1.48 -10.56 -14.82
N ASP A 25 2.21 -9.96 -13.88
CA ASP A 25 3.57 -10.36 -13.50
C ASP A 25 3.59 -11.70 -12.74
N GLY A 26 2.41 -12.22 -12.36
CA GLY A 26 2.24 -13.48 -11.66
C GLY A 26 2.38 -13.37 -10.14
N PHE A 27 2.58 -12.16 -9.60
CA PHE A 27 2.68 -11.96 -8.17
C PHE A 27 1.30 -11.92 -7.51
N CYS A 28 1.03 -12.91 -6.64
CA CYS A 28 -0.19 -13.00 -5.86
C CYS A 28 0.14 -12.70 -4.38
N PRO A 29 -0.09 -11.47 -3.89
CA PRO A 29 0.23 -11.13 -2.51
C PRO A 29 -0.70 -11.87 -1.55
N GLN A 30 -0.15 -12.44 -0.50
CA GLN A 30 -0.93 -12.85 0.67
C GLN A 30 -1.24 -11.65 1.55
N PHE A 31 -0.28 -10.73 1.68
CA PHE A 31 -0.40 -9.50 2.44
C PHE A 31 -0.18 -8.26 1.56
N ILE A 32 -1.01 -7.25 1.75
CA ILE A 32 -0.83 -5.91 1.24
C ILE A 32 -0.65 -4.98 2.44
N VAL A 33 0.42 -4.19 2.43
CA VAL A 33 0.75 -3.23 3.49
C VAL A 33 0.71 -1.83 2.88
N GLY A 34 -0.38 -1.11 3.11
CA GLY A 34 -0.51 0.30 2.75
C GLY A 34 0.25 1.19 3.73
N ILE A 35 1.21 1.97 3.24
CA ILE A 35 1.91 2.96 4.06
C ILE A 35 0.96 4.13 4.31
N TRP A 36 0.42 4.20 5.53
CA TRP A 36 -0.49 5.27 5.90
C TRP A 36 0.30 6.59 5.99
N ARG A 37 -0.11 7.66 5.28
CA ARG A 37 -1.46 7.85 4.69
C ARG A 37 -1.59 7.61 3.20
N GLY A 38 -0.51 7.82 2.44
CA GLY A 38 -0.54 7.89 0.97
C GLY A 38 -0.89 6.56 0.33
N GLY A 39 -0.22 5.49 0.74
CA GLY A 39 -0.39 4.15 0.18
C GLY A 39 -1.70 3.45 0.53
N THR A 40 -2.39 3.85 1.61
CA THR A 40 -3.65 3.21 2.04
C THR A 40 -4.71 3.16 0.93
N PRO A 41 -5.13 4.28 0.30
CA PRO A 41 -6.14 4.23 -0.76
C PRO A 41 -5.72 3.41 -1.98
N ILE A 42 -4.42 3.38 -2.33
CA ILE A 42 -3.92 2.53 -3.42
C ILE A 42 -4.00 1.06 -3.01
N GLY A 43 -3.60 0.73 -1.77
CA GLY A 43 -3.67 -0.63 -1.21
C GLY A 43 -5.10 -1.19 -1.23
N ILE A 44 -6.10 -0.37 -0.90
CA ILE A 44 -7.53 -0.75 -1.01
C ILE A 44 -7.87 -1.11 -2.46
N ALA A 45 -7.54 -0.25 -3.44
CA ALA A 45 -7.86 -0.52 -4.84
C ALA A 45 -7.15 -1.78 -5.37
N VAL A 46 -5.91 -2.04 -4.92
CA VAL A 46 -5.19 -3.27 -5.26
C VAL A 46 -5.88 -4.50 -4.65
N GLN A 47 -6.25 -4.45 -3.37
CA GLN A 47 -7.00 -5.52 -2.71
C GLN A 47 -8.30 -5.82 -3.46
N GLU A 48 -9.12 -4.80 -3.77
CA GLU A 48 -10.37 -4.96 -4.51
C GLU A 48 -10.16 -5.60 -5.89
N TYR A 49 -9.07 -5.24 -6.58
CA TYR A 49 -8.75 -5.86 -7.86
C TYR A 49 -8.42 -7.34 -7.74
N PHE A 50 -7.63 -7.74 -6.73
CA PHE A 50 -7.30 -9.15 -6.50
C PHE A 50 -8.53 -9.96 -6.07
N GLU A 51 -9.40 -9.37 -5.23
CA GLU A 51 -10.68 -9.98 -4.84
C GLU A 51 -11.56 -10.22 -6.08
N TYR A 52 -11.65 -9.24 -6.99
CA TYR A 52 -12.33 -9.41 -8.28
C TYR A 52 -11.73 -10.53 -9.15
N LYS A 53 -10.43 -10.81 -9.02
CA LYS A 53 -9.74 -11.92 -9.69
C LYS A 53 -9.86 -13.26 -8.93
N GLY A 54 -10.59 -13.31 -7.82
CA GLY A 54 -10.77 -14.51 -7.01
C GLY A 54 -9.55 -14.85 -6.15
N ILE A 55 -8.68 -13.88 -5.88
CA ILE A 55 -7.49 -14.03 -5.03
C ILE A 55 -7.72 -13.21 -3.78
N SER A 56 -7.92 -13.88 -2.65
CA SER A 56 -8.07 -13.20 -1.37
C SER A 56 -6.72 -12.72 -0.85
N THR A 57 -6.66 -11.48 -0.41
CA THR A 57 -5.46 -10.83 0.13
C THR A 57 -5.79 -10.16 1.46
N ASP A 58 -4.93 -10.32 2.46
CA ASP A 58 -5.05 -9.56 3.71
C ASP A 58 -4.44 -8.17 3.52
N HIS A 59 -5.15 -7.12 3.92
CA HIS A 59 -4.69 -5.75 3.76
C HIS A 59 -4.70 -5.01 5.09
N ILE A 60 -3.52 -4.48 5.45
CA ILE A 60 -3.34 -3.63 6.61
C ILE A 60 -2.72 -2.29 6.22
N SER A 61 -2.98 -1.28 7.04
CA SER A 61 -2.30 0.00 6.94
C SER A 61 -1.32 0.20 8.10
N VAL A 62 -0.08 0.55 7.77
CA VAL A 62 0.99 0.78 8.75
C VAL A 62 1.32 2.27 8.78
N ARG A 63 1.28 2.86 9.98
CA ARG A 63 1.60 4.28 10.15
C ARG A 63 3.10 4.50 10.10
N THR A 64 3.56 5.38 9.23
CA THR A 64 4.90 5.93 9.32
C THR A 64 4.87 7.36 9.86
N SER A 65 5.89 7.74 10.62
CA SER A 65 6.07 9.10 11.09
C SER A 65 7.55 9.49 11.00
N SER A 66 7.83 10.49 10.17
CA SER A 66 9.17 11.07 9.98
C SER A 66 9.20 12.55 10.37
N TYR A 67 8.09 13.26 10.20
CA TYR A 67 7.95 14.66 10.62
C TYR A 67 7.69 14.77 12.12
N TYR A 68 8.39 15.71 12.76
CA TYR A 68 8.17 16.08 14.16
C TYR A 68 7.88 17.58 14.33
N GLY A 69 7.68 18.30 13.22
CA GLY A 69 7.29 19.70 13.17
C GLY A 69 7.19 20.18 11.71
N ILE A 70 6.74 21.42 11.51
CA ILE A 70 6.65 22.03 10.16
C ILE A 70 8.06 22.12 9.56
N ASN A 71 8.25 21.54 8.38
CA ASN A 71 9.54 21.45 7.68
C ASN A 71 10.67 20.77 8.48
N LYS A 72 10.34 20.01 9.52
CA LYS A 72 11.31 19.27 10.34
C LYS A 72 11.11 17.77 10.16
N GLN A 73 12.00 17.17 9.38
CA GLN A 73 11.99 15.75 9.06
C GLN A 73 13.15 15.04 9.75
N SER A 74 12.85 14.00 10.51
CA SER A 74 13.84 13.10 11.09
C SER A 74 14.40 12.19 10.00
N LYS A 75 15.70 11.89 10.06
CA LYS A 75 16.33 10.84 9.22
C LYS A 75 15.85 9.43 9.57
N LYS A 76 15.32 9.22 10.78
CA LYS A 76 14.75 7.94 11.23
C LYS A 76 13.23 7.98 11.12
N VAL A 77 12.67 7.03 10.38
CA VAL A 77 11.22 6.79 10.26
C VAL A 77 10.78 5.91 11.43
N ARG A 78 9.73 6.31 12.14
CA ARG A 78 9.07 5.46 13.14
C ARG A 78 7.86 4.78 12.51
N VAL A 79 7.78 3.47 12.71
CA VAL A 79 6.71 2.62 12.16
C VAL A 79 5.82 2.16 13.31
N HIS A 80 4.50 2.29 13.16
CA HIS A 80 3.51 1.89 14.17
C HIS A 80 2.49 0.94 13.54
N GLY A 81 1.98 -0.01 14.33
CA GLY A 81 0.93 -0.95 13.88
C GLY A 81 1.44 -2.21 13.20
N LEU A 82 2.71 -2.58 13.41
CA LEU A 82 3.29 -3.81 12.82
C LEU A 82 2.88 -5.11 13.51
N HIS A 83 2.25 -5.04 14.69
CA HIS A 83 2.01 -6.22 15.52
C HIS A 83 1.19 -7.29 14.78
N TYR A 84 0.10 -6.88 14.12
CA TYR A 84 -0.73 -7.79 13.34
C TYR A 84 0.05 -8.46 12.19
N LEU A 85 0.91 -7.71 11.50
CA LEU A 85 1.74 -8.26 10.44
C LEU A 85 2.72 -9.32 10.99
N ILE A 86 3.32 -9.05 12.14
CA ILE A 86 4.27 -9.96 12.79
C ILE A 86 3.58 -11.28 13.19
N GLU A 87 2.31 -11.21 13.59
CA GLU A 87 1.55 -12.39 14.03
C GLU A 87 0.96 -13.20 12.87
N ASN A 88 0.61 -12.57 11.75
CA ASN A 88 -0.18 -13.21 10.70
C ASN A 88 0.58 -13.42 9.39
N ALA A 89 1.69 -12.70 9.14
CA ALA A 89 2.49 -12.90 7.94
C ALA A 89 3.40 -14.13 8.05
N ASN A 90 3.47 -14.89 6.97
CA ASN A 90 4.29 -16.09 6.87
C ASN A 90 5.42 -15.89 5.86
N SER A 91 6.59 -16.48 6.11
CA SER A 91 7.77 -16.33 5.25
C SER A 91 7.62 -16.92 3.85
N GLY A 92 6.65 -17.82 3.65
CA GLY A 92 6.31 -18.39 2.33
C GLY A 92 5.30 -17.58 1.53
N GLY A 93 4.69 -16.54 2.12
CA GLY A 93 3.67 -15.71 1.48
C GLY A 93 4.25 -14.45 0.84
N GLY A 94 3.67 -14.01 -0.28
CA GLY A 94 4.02 -12.74 -0.89
C GLY A 94 3.53 -11.56 -0.06
N LEU A 95 4.41 -10.57 0.18
CA LEU A 95 4.06 -9.31 0.85
C LEU A 95 4.27 -8.14 -0.12
N LEU A 96 3.19 -7.39 -0.38
CA LEU A 96 3.21 -6.18 -1.20
C LEU A 96 3.21 -4.95 -0.31
N ILE A 97 4.21 -4.07 -0.42
CA ILE A 97 4.20 -2.75 0.23
C ILE A 97 3.75 -1.71 -0.78
N VAL A 98 2.80 -0.86 -0.40
CA VAL A 98 2.20 0.16 -1.26
C VAL A 98 2.36 1.53 -0.60
N ASP A 99 2.94 2.51 -1.31
CA ASP A 99 3.07 3.93 -0.92
C ASP A 99 2.84 4.84 -2.14
#